data_AF-A0A2N2S4A7-F1
#
_entry.id   AF-A0A2N2S4A7-F1
#
_cell.length_a   1.000
_cell.length_b   1.000
_cell.length_c   1.000
_cell.angle_alpha   90.00
_cell.angle_beta   90.00
_cell.angle_gamma   90.00
#
_symmetry.space_group_name_H-M   'P 1'
#
loop_
_entity.id
_entity.type
_entity.pdbx_description
1 polymer ?
#
loop_
_entity_poly.entity_id
_entity_poly.type
_entity_poly.pdbx_seq_one_letter_code
_entity_poly.pdbx_strand_id
1 'polypeptide(L)' 'MFERPGGGDAAIMVSVDFGDNDYEESLHELRQLSISAGLAIRGTIEGRRITPDAKFFIGSG' A
#
# COMPACT_ATOMS: atom_id res chain seq x y z
N MET A 1 7.56 -23.55 -11.63
CA MET A 1 6.41 -22.89 -12.27
C MET A 1 6.31 -21.51 -11.66
N PHE A 2 6.73 -20.46 -12.39
CA PHE A 2 6.54 -19.07 -11.97
C PHE A 2 5.31 -18.58 -12.70
N GLU A 3 4.15 -18.72 -12.07
CA GLU A 3 2.99 -17.96 -12.52
C GLU A 3 3.29 -16.50 -12.23
N ARG A 4 3.27 -15.68 -13.28
CA ARG A 4 3.24 -14.24 -13.10
C ARG A 4 1.81 -13.90 -12.72
N PRO A 5 1.58 -13.20 -11.60
CA PRO A 5 0.30 -12.58 -11.34
C PRO A 5 -0.13 -11.78 -12.58
N GLY A 6 -1.42 -11.83 -12.92
CA GLY A 6 -1.95 -11.00 -14.00
C GLY A 6 -1.62 -9.53 -13.72
N GLY A 7 -1.13 -8.81 -14.72
CA GLY A 7 -1.03 -7.35 -14.64
C GLY A 7 -2.41 -6.73 -14.88
N GLY A 8 -2.70 -5.59 -14.26
CA GLY A 8 -3.96 -4.87 -14.52
C GLY A 8 -5.06 -5.04 -13.47
N ASP A 9 -4.81 -5.76 -12.37
CA ASP A 9 -5.85 -6.05 -11.39
C ASP A 9 -6.27 -4.80 -10.61
N ALA A 10 -7.56 -4.73 -10.31
CA ALA A 10 -8.12 -3.71 -9.43
C ALA A 10 -7.53 -3.90 -8.03
N ALA A 11 -6.96 -2.83 -7.46
CA ALA A 11 -6.26 -2.88 -6.18
C ALA A 11 -6.75 -1.78 -5.23
N ILE A 12 -6.73 -2.09 -3.93
CA ILE A 12 -6.83 -1.09 -2.87
C ILE A 12 -5.42 -0.87 -2.34
N MET A 13 -4.96 0.38 -2.37
CA MET A 13 -3.69 0.75 -1.78
C MET A 13 -3.90 0.95 -0.28
N VAL A 14 -3.10 0.29 0.55
CA VAL A 14 -3.14 0.47 1.99
C VAL A 14 -1.78 0.93 2.46
N SER A 15 -1.73 2.06 3.15
CA SER A 15 -0.52 2.68 3.65
C SER A 15 -0.63 2.97 5.14
N VAL A 16 0.43 2.71 5.90
CA VAL A 16 0.46 2.91 7.34
C VAL A 16 1.63 3.79 7.72
N ASP A 17 1.32 4.92 8.34
CA ASP A 17 2.28 5.84 8.91
C ASP A 17 2.77 5.31 10.26
N PHE A 18 4.07 5.04 10.36
CA PHE A 18 4.74 4.61 11.60
C PHE A 18 5.42 5.76 12.35
N GLY A 19 5.08 7.01 12.04
CA GLY A 19 5.73 8.22 12.52
C GLY A 19 6.87 8.67 11.61
N ASP A 20 6.75 8.41 10.31
CA ASP A 20 7.76 8.84 9.33
C ASP A 20 7.56 10.31 8.97
N ASN A 21 8.65 11.06 8.81
CA ASN A 21 8.59 12.49 8.48
C ASN A 21 8.14 12.72 7.03
N ASP A 22 8.43 11.77 6.14
CA ASP A 22 8.19 11.91 4.70
C ASP A 22 7.08 10.94 4.20
N TYR A 23 6.14 10.60 5.09
CA TYR A 23 5.07 9.64 4.82
C TYR A 23 4.22 10.03 3.60
N GLU A 24 3.80 11.29 3.50
CA GLU A 24 2.96 11.78 2.40
C GLU A 24 3.68 11.69 1.04
N GLU A 25 4.97 12.03 1.01
CA GLU A 25 5.78 11.94 -0.21
C GLU A 25 5.99 10.48 -0.62
N SER A 26 6.28 9.61 0.35
CA SER A 26 6.44 8.17 0.14
C SER A 26 5.13 7.52 -0.36
N LEU A 27 3.98 7.92 0.18
CA LEU A 27 2.67 7.47 -0.29
C LEU A 27 2.40 7.92 -1.73
N HIS A 28 2.75 9.16 -2.05
CA HIS A 28 2.62 9.67 -3.40
C HIS A 28 3.50 8.91 -4.39
N GLU A 29 4.77 8.67 -4.05
CA GLU A 29 5.69 7.88 -4.86
C GLU A 29 5.16 6.45 -5.08
N LEU A 30 4.73 5.78 -4.00
CA LEU A 30 4.15 4.43 -4.08
C LEU A 30 2.96 4.38 -5.05
N ARG A 31 2.12 5.43 -5.06
CA ARG A 31 1.01 5.55 -6.00
C ARG A 31 1.51 5.60 -7.45
N GLN A 32 2.52 6.41 -7.74
CA GLN A 32 3.07 6.55 -9.09
C GLN A 32 3.70 5.24 -9.57
N LEU A 33 4.47 4.57 -8.71
CA LEU A 33 5.06 3.25 -9.00
C LEU A 33 3.98 2.20 -9.30
N SER A 34 2.91 2.18 -8.51
CA SER A 34 1.81 1.24 -8.68
C SER A 34 1.07 1.45 -10.00
N ILE A 35 0.80 2.71 -10.36
CA ILE A 35 0.17 3.06 -11.65
C ILE A 35 1.11 2.68 -12.80
N SER A 36 2.41 2.94 -12.68
CA SER A 36 3.42 2.57 -13.69
C SER A 36 3.53 1.04 -13.88
N ALA A 37 3.33 0.27 -12.80
CA ALA A 37 3.25 -1.19 -12.85
C ALA A 37 1.94 -1.72 -13.45
N GLY A 38 1.01 -0.84 -13.84
CA GLY A 38 -0.27 -1.20 -14.46
C GLY A 38 -1.38 -1.54 -13.48
N LEU A 39 -1.26 -1.21 -12.20
CA LEU A 39 -2.33 -1.45 -11.22
C LEU A 39 -3.46 -0.43 -11.35
N ALA A 40 -4.70 -0.90 -11.23
CA ALA A 40 -5.88 -0.03 -11.18
C ALA A 40 -6.27 0.26 -9.72
N ILE A 41 -5.68 1.31 -9.14
CA ILE A 41 -5.98 1.72 -7.75
C ILE A 41 -7.42 2.24 -7.64
N ARG A 42 -8.29 1.51 -6.92
CA ARG A 42 -9.72 1.84 -6.71
C ARG A 42 -9.99 2.63 -5.43
N GLY A 43 -9.03 2.63 -4.51
CA GLY A 43 -9.12 3.36 -3.26
C GLY A 43 -7.77 3.35 -2.55
N THR A 44 -7.58 4.33 -1.69
CA THR A 44 -6.44 4.41 -0.77
C THR A 44 -6.99 4.40 0.65
N ILE A 45 -6.48 3.49 1.47
CA ILE A 45 -6.75 3.42 2.90
C ILE A 45 -5.46 3.79 3.62
N GLU A 46 -5.57 4.73 4.55
CA GLU A 46 -4.45 5.23 5.32
C GLU A 46 -4.70 5.02 6.80
N GLY A 47 -3.65 4.71 7.55
CA GLY A 47 -3.70 4.56 8.99
C GLY A 47 -2.41 5.00 9.66
N ARG A 48 -2.45 5.23 10.96
CA ARG A 48 -1.27 5.57 11.76
C ARG A 48 -1.10 4.59 12.91
N ARG A 49 0.12 4.11 13.13
CA ARG A 49 0.50 3.22 14.24
C ARG A 49 1.90 3.53 14.74
N ILE A 50 2.24 3.05 15.93
CA ILE A 50 3.61 3.17 16.46
C ILE A 50 4.42 1.91 16.09
N THR A 51 3.77 0.76 16.02
CA THR A 51 4.40 -0.53 15.66
C THR A 51 3.45 -1.40 14.83
N PRO A 52 3.98 -2.27 13.95
CA PRO A 52 3.16 -3.21 13.20
C PRO A 52 2.50 -4.25 14.10
N ASP A 53 1.27 -4.63 13.76
CA ASP A 53 0.61 -5.79 14.37
C ASP A 53 1.23 -7.10 13.84
N ALA A 54 1.58 -8.03 14.73
CA ALA A 54 2.27 -9.26 14.36
C ALA A 54 1.44 -10.20 13.46
N LYS A 55 0.10 -10.11 13.52
CA LYS A 55 -0.80 -10.99 12.78
C LYS A 55 -1.28 -10.36 11.47
N PHE A 56 -1.62 -9.08 11.50
CA PHE A 56 -2.29 -8.39 10.41
C PHE A 56 -1.55 -7.15 9.88
N PHE A 57 -0.38 -6.81 10.42
CA PHE A 57 0.41 -5.60 10.14
C PHE A 57 -0.30 -4.28 10.54
N ILE A 58 -1.55 -4.12 10.15
CA ILE A 58 -2.41 -2.94 10.31
C ILE A 58 -3.47 -3.15 11.41
N GLY A 59 -3.58 -4.37 11.94
CA GLY A 59 -4.52 -4.77 12.99
C GLY A 59 -5.83 -5.35 12.45
N SER A 60 -6.78 -5.58 13.35
CA SER A 60 -8.04 -6.29 13.06
C SER A 60 -9.22 -5.39 12.70
N GLY A 61 -9.00 -4.09 12.49
CA GLY A 61 -10.04 -3.07 12.32
C GLY A 61 -9.70 -2.11 11.20
#